data_AF-A0A821SDZ4-F1
#
_entry.id   AF-A0A821SDZ4-F1
#
_cell.length_a   1.000
_cell.length_b   1.000
_cell.length_c   1.000
_cell.angle_alpha   90.00
_cell.angle_beta   90.00
_cell.angle_gamma   90.00
#
_symmetry.space_group_name_H-M   'P 1'
#
loop_
_entity.id
_entity.type
_entity.pdbx_description
1 polymer ?
#
loop_
_entity_poly.entity_id
_entity_poly.type
_entity_poly.pdbx_seq_one_letter_code
_entity_poly.pdbx_strand_id
1 'polypeptide(L)'
;MSNLEYYWGDASVENNQYDSSEMETDSSEIACESNDEEEHTLIQLDDESDKVKLQAGNQLIFQLEQFNRQSTASVPLTPLADGTNSLKATGSIVLDNNVFIISLIGDTKNGKSFLTNHLLPFTAMSHPFVLDEEQGGGSTTANVNCYESILSISVPHASSFLLLDFEGEKGSWIPYMLRRLRKVWTAERSEKRRKAVEEYFPKLAYTLSNVIILLSRDDFSNHDYIERCYDFATRATKKLQHIPHKPILILVHNFYTGSKVGNYEELTKEFFTIHKGDAIKLRCFFEAVFCVRLPVKMKHIPTASQTVASNTCFTSQIDELNALLAKIQNKHMERCMPHSKWLELTKLILDIVSDGKAVMMHTLLRQVIVKDPGDIEKITIRLLFNILYNIIDIHSIHWFCFCRKFAMQMLARAIAIRLVSNASFINQNHIQEIVTREECRLCLEKMWQWLDEFYPCDALYMGSGYVEKQNRPVFCFQHKGSHHEHRTSEEASGVPLLSISIIKIRRFWNIYDTWQGGFETNNKTSQTLTEDIHRKFFEKTKSYLNAIRNSEHALYTTFNELLE
;
A
#
# COMPACT_ATOMS: atom_id res chain seq x y z
N MET A 1 34.48 21.68 -62.01
CA MET A 1 34.87 20.59 -62.93
C MET A 1 34.85 19.32 -62.10
N SER A 2 33.69 18.67 -61.98
CA SER A 2 33.12 17.62 -62.85
C SER A 2 33.17 16.31 -62.05
N ASN A 3 32.14 15.99 -61.27
CA ASN A 3 30.97 15.17 -61.63
C ASN A 3 31.33 13.85 -62.33
N LEU A 4 30.95 12.74 -61.70
CA LEU A 4 30.43 11.57 -62.38
C LEU A 4 29.41 10.87 -61.47
N GLU A 5 28.14 11.08 -61.83
CA GLU A 5 26.95 10.32 -61.47
C GLU A 5 26.91 8.98 -62.25
N TYR A 6 25.79 8.26 -62.07
CA TYR A 6 25.21 7.12 -62.82
C TYR A 6 25.32 5.74 -62.14
N TYR A 7 24.27 4.91 -62.01
CA TYR A 7 22.82 5.04 -62.26
C TYR A 7 22.11 3.82 -61.63
N TRP A 8 20.79 3.89 -61.59
CA TRP A 8 19.81 2.97 -61.01
C TRP A 8 19.73 1.58 -61.67
N GLY A 9 19.18 0.62 -60.91
CA GLY A 9 18.58 -0.60 -61.44
C GLY A 9 17.36 -1.00 -60.58
N ASP A 10 16.19 -0.52 -60.97
CA ASP A 10 14.90 -1.13 -60.60
C ASP A 10 14.76 -2.47 -61.35
N ALA A 11 14.36 -3.52 -60.62
CA ALA A 11 13.69 -4.67 -61.21
C ALA A 11 12.61 -5.17 -60.26
N SER A 12 11.40 -5.22 -60.81
CA SER A 12 10.10 -5.55 -60.25
C SER A 12 9.96 -7.00 -59.78
N VAL A 13 9.15 -7.16 -58.72
CA VAL A 13 8.08 -8.17 -58.50
C VAL A 13 8.25 -9.53 -59.18
N GLU A 14 8.56 -10.56 -58.40
CA GLU A 14 7.96 -11.89 -58.58
C GLU A 14 7.58 -12.50 -57.23
N ASN A 15 6.31 -12.88 -57.14
CA ASN A 15 5.74 -13.75 -56.12
C ASN A 15 6.51 -15.06 -56.08
N ASN A 16 6.92 -15.52 -54.90
CA ASN A 16 7.07 -16.95 -54.66
C ASN A 16 6.51 -17.29 -53.27
N GLN A 17 5.34 -17.92 -53.29
CA GLN A 17 4.94 -18.93 -52.31
C GLN A 17 6.13 -19.85 -52.07
N TYR A 18 6.63 -19.92 -50.83
CA TYR A 18 7.47 -21.02 -50.41
C TYR A 18 6.74 -21.86 -49.39
N ASP A 19 6.64 -23.11 -49.82
CA ASP A 19 5.91 -24.24 -49.28
C ASP A 19 6.54 -24.72 -47.98
N SER A 20 5.67 -25.26 -47.14
CA SER A 20 5.97 -25.96 -45.91
C SER A 20 6.70 -27.27 -46.20
N SER A 21 7.96 -27.40 -45.78
CA SER A 21 8.58 -28.70 -45.55
C SER A 21 9.69 -28.60 -44.50
N GLU A 22 9.42 -29.24 -43.36
CA GLU A 22 10.34 -30.01 -42.52
C GLU A 22 11.84 -29.66 -42.62
N MET A 23 12.34 -29.00 -41.58
CA MET A 23 13.72 -29.19 -41.13
C MET A 23 13.69 -29.52 -39.64
N GLU A 24 13.66 -30.82 -39.36
CA GLU A 24 14.19 -31.37 -38.11
C GLU A 24 15.69 -31.05 -38.08
N THR A 25 16.11 -30.22 -37.14
CA THR A 25 17.52 -30.11 -36.75
C THR A 25 17.62 -30.43 -35.27
N ASP A 26 18.33 -31.52 -35.01
CA ASP A 26 18.71 -32.10 -33.73
C ASP A 26 18.89 -31.07 -32.62
N SER A 27 17.93 -31.08 -31.69
CA SER A 27 18.06 -30.46 -30.39
C SER A 27 18.91 -31.34 -29.49
N SER A 28 20.23 -31.13 -29.50
CA SER A 28 21.08 -31.60 -28.40
C SER A 28 20.66 -30.87 -27.13
N GLU A 29 20.08 -31.63 -26.20
CA GLU A 29 19.63 -31.20 -24.87
C GLU A 29 20.76 -30.52 -24.09
N ILE A 30 20.63 -29.21 -23.90
CA ILE A 30 21.19 -28.53 -22.72
C ILE A 30 20.02 -28.44 -21.72
N ALA A 31 19.82 -29.52 -20.97
CA ALA A 31 19.02 -29.50 -19.77
C ALA A 31 19.86 -28.84 -18.65
N CYS A 32 19.82 -27.52 -18.56
CA CYS A 32 20.34 -26.76 -17.41
C CYS A 32 19.23 -25.88 -16.83
N GLU A 33 18.96 -26.10 -15.54
CA GLU A 33 18.42 -25.16 -14.54
C GLU A 33 17.10 -24.45 -14.90
N SER A 34 15.98 -25.17 -14.81
CA SER A 34 14.62 -24.60 -14.91
C SER A 34 13.99 -24.24 -13.56
N ASN A 35 14.59 -24.64 -12.43
CA ASN A 35 13.96 -24.51 -11.11
C ASN A 35 14.23 -23.16 -10.43
N ASP A 36 15.38 -22.54 -10.69
CA ASP A 36 15.85 -21.42 -9.86
C ASP A 36 15.10 -20.10 -10.10
N GLU A 37 14.39 -19.93 -11.23
CA GLU A 37 13.74 -18.65 -11.58
C GLU A 37 12.23 -18.60 -11.30
N GLU A 38 11.54 -19.75 -11.22
CA GLU A 38 10.19 -19.80 -10.64
C GLU A 38 10.21 -19.40 -9.15
N GLU A 39 11.33 -19.61 -8.47
CA GLU A 39 11.54 -19.25 -7.06
C GLU A 39 11.56 -17.72 -6.82
N HIS A 40 11.85 -16.91 -7.84
CA HIS A 40 11.97 -15.45 -7.73
C HIS A 40 10.78 -14.67 -8.31
N THR A 41 9.75 -15.37 -8.78
CA THR A 41 8.54 -14.72 -9.29
C THR A 41 7.68 -14.23 -8.12
N LEU A 42 7.60 -12.91 -7.95
CA LEU A 42 6.78 -12.28 -6.91
C LEU A 42 5.32 -12.14 -7.37
N ILE A 43 5.10 -11.72 -8.61
CA ILE A 43 3.78 -11.47 -9.19
C ILE A 43 3.74 -12.12 -10.55
N GLN A 44 2.74 -12.95 -10.80
CA GLN A 44 2.57 -13.67 -12.07
C GLN A 44 1.34 -13.16 -12.83
N LEU A 45 1.43 -13.14 -14.15
CA LEU A 45 0.26 -13.03 -15.03
C LEU A 45 -0.22 -14.45 -15.37
N ASP A 46 -1.43 -14.77 -14.92
CA ASP A 46 -2.12 -16.01 -15.28
C ASP A 46 -2.78 -15.84 -16.65
N ASP A 47 -2.26 -16.60 -17.61
CA ASP A 47 -2.67 -16.60 -18.99
C ASP A 47 -3.55 -17.82 -19.34
N GLU A 48 -4.06 -18.58 -18.36
CA GLU A 48 -4.88 -19.79 -18.58
C GLU A 48 -6.39 -19.53 -18.67
N SER A 49 -6.84 -18.32 -18.33
CA SER A 49 -8.25 -17.93 -18.44
C SER A 49 -8.52 -16.97 -19.61
N ASP A 50 -9.79 -16.83 -20.00
CA ASP A 50 -10.22 -15.93 -21.10
C ASP A 50 -9.78 -14.46 -20.91
N LYS A 51 -9.44 -14.08 -19.67
CA LYS A 51 -8.88 -12.78 -19.29
C LYS A 51 -7.56 -12.97 -18.54
N VAL A 52 -6.49 -12.35 -19.01
CA VAL A 52 -5.21 -12.35 -18.28
C VAL A 52 -5.40 -11.64 -16.93
N LYS A 53 -5.07 -12.33 -15.84
CA LYS A 53 -5.21 -11.84 -14.46
C LYS A 53 -3.87 -11.80 -13.75
N LEU A 54 -3.73 -10.86 -12.82
CA LEU A 54 -2.61 -10.86 -11.87
C LEU A 54 -2.86 -11.89 -10.77
N GLN A 55 -1.81 -12.59 -10.38
CA GLN A 55 -1.78 -13.54 -9.27
C GLN A 55 -0.49 -13.39 -8.47
N ALA A 56 -0.53 -13.85 -7.21
CA ALA A 56 0.67 -13.99 -6.41
C ALA A 56 1.57 -15.07 -7.01
N GLY A 57 2.84 -14.75 -7.24
CA GLY A 57 3.84 -15.73 -7.65
C GLY A 57 4.30 -16.59 -6.48
N ASN A 58 5.04 -17.66 -6.79
CA ASN A 58 5.54 -18.63 -5.80
C ASN A 58 6.34 -17.96 -4.68
N GLN A 59 7.15 -16.94 -5.00
CA GLN A 59 7.97 -16.25 -4.01
C GLN A 59 7.11 -15.49 -2.98
N LEU A 60 6.08 -14.77 -3.44
CA LEU A 60 5.18 -14.02 -2.56
C LEU A 60 4.42 -14.97 -1.63
N ILE A 61 3.91 -16.08 -2.16
CA ILE A 61 3.19 -17.09 -1.38
C ILE A 61 4.12 -17.69 -0.32
N PHE A 62 5.31 -18.14 -0.73
CA PHE A 62 6.28 -18.74 0.16
C PHE A 62 6.70 -17.79 1.29
N GLN A 63 7.06 -16.54 0.97
CA GLN A 63 7.47 -15.57 1.98
C GLN A 63 6.34 -15.25 2.97
N LEU A 64 5.10 -15.07 2.50
CA LEU A 64 3.95 -14.87 3.38
C LEU A 64 3.70 -16.06 4.31
N GLU A 65 3.84 -17.30 3.81
CA GLU A 65 3.72 -18.49 4.65
C GLU A 65 4.80 -18.57 5.74
N GLN A 66 6.05 -18.23 5.41
CA GLN A 66 7.15 -18.21 6.38
C GLN A 66 6.87 -17.23 7.52
N PHE A 67 6.43 -16.00 7.20
CA PHE A 67 6.07 -15.00 8.22
C PHE A 67 4.87 -15.43 9.07
N ASN A 68 3.86 -16.06 8.47
CA ASN A 68 2.70 -16.56 9.21
C ASN A 68 3.10 -17.68 10.19
N ARG A 69 3.94 -18.63 9.76
CA ARG A 69 4.43 -19.72 10.62
C ARG A 69 5.23 -19.18 11.81
N GLN A 70 6.11 -18.20 11.57
CA GLN A 70 6.88 -17.55 12.64
C GLN A 70 5.99 -16.79 13.63
N SER A 71 4.92 -16.13 13.15
CA SER A 71 3.96 -15.42 14.01
C SER A 71 3.14 -16.36 14.91
N THR A 72 2.92 -17.61 14.47
CA THR A 72 2.17 -18.63 15.23
C THR A 72 3.04 -19.51 16.13
N ALA A 73 4.35 -19.52 15.94
CA ALA A 73 5.27 -20.30 16.75
C ALA A 73 5.51 -19.59 18.09
N SER A 74 4.67 -19.89 19.08
CA SER A 74 4.96 -19.55 20.48
C SER A 74 6.30 -20.20 20.86
N VAL A 75 7.31 -19.39 21.20
CA VAL A 75 8.57 -19.88 21.77
C VAL A 75 8.24 -20.76 22.99
N PRO A 76 8.53 -22.07 22.97
CA PRO A 76 8.40 -22.87 24.17
C PRO A 76 9.42 -22.34 25.18
N LEU A 77 8.96 -21.82 26.31
CA LEU A 77 9.79 -21.61 27.49
C LEU A 77 10.15 -22.97 28.08
N THR A 78 11.04 -23.71 27.43
CA THR A 78 11.71 -24.86 28.05
C THR A 78 12.94 -24.35 28.80
N PRO A 79 13.07 -24.62 30.10
CA PRO A 79 14.27 -24.29 30.84
C PRO A 79 15.43 -25.13 30.30
N LEU A 80 16.55 -24.46 30.01
CA LEU A 80 17.80 -25.07 29.57
C LEU A 80 18.28 -26.10 30.60
N ALA A 81 18.25 -27.37 30.22
CA ALA A 81 19.06 -28.41 30.83
C ALA A 81 20.03 -28.95 29.77
N ASP A 82 21.31 -28.80 30.10
CA ASP A 82 22.50 -29.46 29.57
C ASP A 82 22.82 -29.39 28.06
N GLY A 83 23.85 -28.60 27.78
CA GLY A 83 25.15 -29.17 27.44
C GLY A 83 25.23 -29.97 26.13
N THR A 84 25.70 -29.27 25.10
CA THR A 84 26.26 -29.83 23.85
C THR A 84 25.30 -30.59 22.95
N ASN A 85 24.66 -29.84 22.04
CA ASN A 85 24.55 -30.26 20.65
C ASN A 85 24.63 -29.05 19.72
N SER A 86 25.61 -29.10 18.83
CA SER A 86 25.82 -28.18 17.72
C SER A 86 24.64 -28.28 16.75
N LEU A 87 23.66 -27.40 16.93
CA LEU A 87 22.73 -27.04 15.87
C LEU A 87 23.53 -26.26 14.83
N LYS A 88 23.85 -26.93 13.71
CA LYS A 88 24.15 -26.23 12.45
C LYS A 88 22.94 -25.37 12.13
N ALA A 89 23.00 -24.11 12.54
CA ALA A 89 22.06 -23.08 12.15
C ALA A 89 22.17 -22.90 10.64
N THR A 90 21.29 -23.57 9.89
CA THR A 90 20.97 -23.18 8.52
C THR A 90 20.41 -21.76 8.61
N GLY A 91 21.16 -20.82 8.03
CA GLY A 91 20.85 -19.40 8.09
C GLY A 91 19.46 -19.09 7.57
N SER A 92 18.66 -18.41 8.40
CA SER A 92 17.75 -17.32 8.03
C SER A 92 16.92 -16.95 9.26
N ILE A 93 17.58 -16.43 10.29
CA ILE A 93 16.90 -15.53 11.24
C ILE A 93 16.92 -14.16 10.57
N VAL A 94 16.07 -13.96 9.57
CA VAL A 94 15.83 -12.62 9.03
C VAL A 94 14.73 -12.03 9.90
N LEU A 95 15.15 -11.20 10.85
CA LEU A 95 14.30 -10.21 11.50
C LEU A 95 13.52 -9.46 10.41
N ASP A 96 12.23 -9.18 10.64
CA ASP A 96 11.34 -8.45 9.72
C ASP A 96 11.86 -7.03 9.48
N ASN A 97 12.89 -6.93 8.64
CA ASN A 97 13.62 -5.70 8.37
C ASN A 97 12.74 -4.75 7.53
N ASN A 98 12.96 -3.46 7.72
CA ASN A 98 12.35 -2.46 6.86
C ASN A 98 12.96 -2.54 5.46
N VAL A 99 12.12 -2.61 4.44
CA VAL A 99 12.53 -2.72 3.04
C VAL A 99 12.37 -1.40 2.30
N PHE A 100 13.31 -1.12 1.40
CA PHE A 100 13.28 -0.01 0.45
C PHE A 100 13.14 -0.55 -0.98
N ILE A 101 12.07 -0.18 -1.67
CA ILE A 101 11.63 -0.84 -2.90
C ILE A 101 12.01 0.00 -4.13
N ILE A 102 12.71 -0.64 -5.07
CA ILE A 102 13.12 -0.05 -6.35
C ILE A 102 12.52 -0.90 -7.48
N SER A 103 11.72 -0.28 -8.34
CA SER A 103 11.20 -0.95 -9.54
C SER A 103 11.93 -0.53 -10.79
N LEU A 104 12.28 -1.49 -11.65
CA LEU A 104 12.84 -1.25 -12.97
C LEU A 104 11.76 -1.50 -14.04
N ILE A 105 11.41 -0.46 -14.78
CA ILE A 105 10.40 -0.46 -15.85
C ILE A 105 11.03 0.04 -17.16
N GLY A 106 10.50 -0.41 -18.29
CA GLY A 106 10.93 0.03 -19.62
C GLY A 106 10.65 -1.03 -20.68
N ASP A 107 10.74 -0.63 -21.94
CA ASP A 107 10.50 -1.51 -23.08
C ASP A 107 11.42 -2.76 -23.04
N THR A 108 10.96 -3.83 -23.68
CA THR A 108 11.78 -5.01 -23.96
C THR A 108 13.09 -4.59 -24.64
N LYS A 109 14.23 -5.15 -24.20
CA LYS A 109 15.61 -4.83 -24.64
C LYS A 109 16.24 -3.55 -24.07
N ASN A 110 15.58 -2.79 -23.20
CA ASN A 110 16.21 -1.63 -22.56
C ASN A 110 17.25 -1.97 -21.48
N GLY A 111 17.59 -3.26 -21.30
CA GLY A 111 18.67 -3.70 -20.40
C GLY A 111 18.30 -3.69 -18.92
N LYS A 112 17.02 -3.93 -18.58
CA LYS A 112 16.52 -3.93 -17.19
C LYS A 112 17.19 -4.98 -16.32
N SER A 113 17.10 -6.26 -16.70
CA SER A 113 17.75 -7.38 -16.00
C SER A 113 19.27 -7.20 -15.91
N PHE A 114 19.89 -6.65 -16.95
CA PHE A 114 21.31 -6.31 -16.93
C PHE A 114 21.65 -5.25 -15.88
N LEU A 115 20.84 -4.18 -15.78
CA LEU A 115 21.01 -3.17 -14.74
C LEU A 115 20.74 -3.74 -13.35
N THR A 116 19.66 -4.52 -13.18
CA THR A 116 19.36 -5.22 -11.92
C THR A 116 20.55 -6.05 -11.45
N ASN A 117 21.19 -6.79 -12.35
CA ASN A 117 22.37 -7.59 -12.04
C ASN A 117 23.55 -6.74 -11.51
N HIS A 118 23.71 -5.53 -12.07
CA HIS A 118 24.75 -4.58 -11.66
C HIS A 118 24.44 -3.82 -10.36
N LEU A 119 23.17 -3.76 -9.95
CA LEU A 119 22.73 -3.18 -8.67
C LEU A 119 22.74 -4.20 -7.52
N LEU A 120 22.77 -5.50 -7.84
CA LEU A 120 22.92 -6.57 -6.85
C LEU A 120 24.38 -6.71 -6.43
N PRO A 121 24.66 -6.95 -5.12
CA PRO A 121 26.00 -7.29 -4.69
C PRO A 121 26.42 -8.63 -5.33
N PHE A 122 27.72 -8.81 -5.59
CA PHE A 122 28.26 -10.07 -6.12
C PHE A 122 27.97 -11.29 -5.23
N THR A 123 27.69 -11.04 -3.95
CA THR A 123 27.34 -12.06 -2.94
C THR A 123 25.84 -12.34 -2.86
N ALA A 124 25.02 -11.77 -3.75
CA ALA A 124 23.59 -12.05 -3.76
C ALA A 124 23.36 -13.55 -4.01
N MET A 125 22.36 -14.11 -3.33
CA MET A 125 22.04 -15.54 -3.49
C MET A 125 21.47 -15.86 -4.88
N SER A 126 20.93 -14.85 -5.57
CA SER A 126 20.35 -14.99 -6.89
C SER A 126 20.58 -13.74 -7.74
N HIS A 127 20.73 -13.96 -9.04
CA HIS A 127 20.93 -12.93 -10.04
C HIS A 127 19.91 -13.11 -11.18
N PRO A 128 19.43 -12.02 -11.80
CA PRO A 128 18.49 -12.11 -12.90
C PRO A 128 19.12 -12.74 -14.14
N PHE A 129 18.34 -13.45 -14.93
CA PHE A 129 18.77 -13.96 -16.23
C PHE A 129 19.09 -12.81 -17.19
N VAL A 130 20.27 -12.86 -17.80
CA VAL A 130 20.70 -11.90 -18.81
C VAL A 130 21.14 -12.66 -20.05
N LEU A 131 20.49 -12.42 -21.18
CA LEU A 131 20.94 -12.91 -22.48
C LEU A 131 22.14 -12.08 -22.97
N ASP A 132 23.17 -12.76 -23.47
CA ASP A 132 24.22 -12.11 -24.23
C ASP A 132 23.68 -11.62 -25.58
N GLU A 133 24.14 -10.46 -26.04
CA GLU A 133 23.66 -9.79 -27.27
C GLU A 133 23.73 -10.70 -28.51
N GLU A 134 24.63 -11.69 -28.50
CA GLU A 134 24.84 -12.67 -29.58
C GLU A 134 23.77 -13.77 -29.63
N GLN A 135 23.02 -14.02 -28.53
CA GLN A 135 22.09 -15.14 -28.40
C GLN A 135 20.62 -14.82 -28.78
N GLY A 136 20.38 -13.65 -29.39
CA GLY A 136 19.10 -13.32 -30.03
C GLY A 136 18.15 -12.42 -29.22
N GLY A 137 17.35 -11.63 -29.94
CA GLY A 137 16.62 -10.47 -29.42
C GLY A 137 15.19 -10.72 -28.91
N GLY A 138 15.02 -11.52 -27.84
CA GLY A 138 13.74 -11.68 -27.12
C GLY A 138 13.65 -10.88 -25.80
N SER A 139 12.46 -10.80 -25.18
CA SER A 139 12.34 -10.34 -23.78
C SER A 139 12.92 -11.40 -22.85
N THR A 140 13.78 -11.03 -21.90
CA THR A 140 14.34 -11.97 -20.92
C THR A 140 13.33 -12.23 -19.81
N THR A 141 12.98 -11.19 -19.07
CA THR A 141 12.04 -11.21 -17.94
C THR A 141 10.61 -11.45 -18.41
N ALA A 142 9.93 -12.38 -17.74
CA ALA A 142 8.48 -12.49 -17.70
C ALA A 142 8.00 -12.15 -16.28
N ASN A 143 6.76 -11.69 -16.14
CA ASN A 143 6.14 -11.44 -14.83
C ASN A 143 6.83 -10.28 -14.07
N VAL A 144 6.79 -10.30 -12.73
CA VAL A 144 7.56 -9.40 -11.87
C VAL A 144 8.41 -10.25 -10.93
N ASN A 145 9.72 -10.09 -11.02
CA ASN A 145 10.69 -10.82 -10.19
C ASN A 145 11.21 -9.92 -9.06
N CYS A 146 11.44 -10.49 -7.88
CA CYS A 146 11.94 -9.75 -6.72
C CYS A 146 13.28 -10.29 -6.23
N TYR A 147 14.29 -9.41 -6.19
CA TYR A 147 15.63 -9.72 -5.73
C TYR A 147 15.95 -8.89 -4.48
N GLU A 148 16.54 -9.52 -3.46
CA GLU A 148 16.97 -8.84 -2.25
C GLU A 148 18.44 -8.42 -2.38
N SER A 149 18.69 -7.12 -2.18
CA SER A 149 20.02 -6.53 -2.15
C SER A 149 20.30 -5.97 -0.77
N ILE A 150 21.37 -6.45 -0.13
CA ILE A 150 21.93 -5.79 1.06
C ILE A 150 23.03 -4.88 0.53
N LEU A 151 22.74 -3.59 0.34
CA LEU A 151 23.83 -2.64 0.09
C LEU A 151 24.74 -2.65 1.30
N SER A 152 26.00 -3.03 1.11
CA SER A 152 27.04 -3.09 2.14
C SER A 152 27.53 -1.69 2.54
N ILE A 153 26.60 -0.77 2.76
CA ILE A 153 26.92 0.57 3.25
C ILE A 153 26.66 0.54 4.75
N SER A 154 27.69 0.91 5.50
CA SER A 154 27.84 0.93 6.95
C SER A 154 26.83 1.83 7.67
N VAL A 155 25.53 1.62 7.47
CA VAL A 155 24.46 2.30 8.18
C VAL A 155 23.94 1.36 9.28
N PRO A 156 23.94 1.77 10.56
CA PRO A 156 23.63 0.89 11.71
C PRO A 156 22.19 0.33 11.78
N HIS A 157 21.34 0.63 10.80
CA HIS A 157 19.93 0.20 10.74
C HIS A 157 19.59 -0.25 9.31
N ALA A 158 20.32 -1.25 8.82
CA ALA A 158 20.29 -1.71 7.44
C ALA A 158 18.86 -2.05 6.99
N SER A 159 18.26 -1.15 6.22
CA SER A 159 17.06 -1.45 5.44
C SER A 159 17.52 -2.16 4.17
N SER A 160 17.02 -3.37 3.93
CA SER A 160 17.35 -4.10 2.70
C SER A 160 16.67 -3.42 1.51
N PHE A 161 17.32 -3.47 0.35
CA PHE A 161 16.73 -3.05 -0.91
C PHE A 161 16.02 -4.24 -1.52
N LEU A 162 14.78 -4.04 -1.97
CA LEU A 162 14.11 -4.99 -2.86
C LEU A 162 14.11 -4.39 -4.26
N LEU A 163 14.70 -5.13 -5.21
CA LEU A 163 14.71 -4.79 -6.62
C LEU A 163 13.62 -5.57 -7.33
N LEU A 164 12.67 -4.86 -7.94
CA LEU A 164 11.60 -5.44 -8.74
C LEU A 164 11.95 -5.30 -10.23
N ASP A 165 12.21 -6.42 -10.90
CA ASP A 165 12.40 -6.45 -12.37
C ASP A 165 11.08 -6.81 -13.05
N PHE A 166 10.51 -5.85 -13.78
CA PHE A 166 9.25 -6.03 -14.50
C PHE A 166 9.49 -6.54 -15.92
N GLU A 167 8.57 -7.36 -16.45
CA GLU A 167 8.50 -7.65 -17.88
C GLU A 167 8.50 -6.37 -18.72
N GLY A 168 9.19 -6.41 -19.87
CA GLY A 168 9.24 -5.27 -20.78
C GLY A 168 7.96 -5.05 -21.56
N GLU A 169 7.64 -3.77 -21.78
CA GLU A 169 6.57 -3.35 -22.69
C GLU A 169 6.99 -3.50 -24.17
N LYS A 170 6.01 -3.51 -25.09
CA LYS A 170 6.21 -3.44 -26.56
C LYS A 170 7.09 -4.53 -27.18
N GLY A 171 7.38 -5.62 -26.46
CA GLY A 171 8.04 -6.79 -27.02
C GLY A 171 7.21 -7.43 -28.15
N SER A 172 7.83 -7.63 -29.32
CA SER A 172 7.21 -8.34 -30.45
C SER A 172 7.16 -9.86 -30.27
N TRP A 173 7.75 -10.38 -29.19
CA TRP A 173 7.97 -11.80 -28.97
C TRP A 173 7.66 -12.19 -27.52
N ILE A 174 7.10 -13.38 -27.33
CA ILE A 174 6.93 -14.04 -26.03
C ILE A 174 8.27 -14.02 -25.28
N PRO A 175 8.31 -13.56 -24.01
CA PRO A 175 9.50 -13.64 -23.19
C PRO A 175 10.16 -15.02 -23.24
N TYR A 176 11.49 -15.04 -23.33
CA TYR A 176 12.30 -16.23 -23.43
C TYR A 176 12.03 -17.19 -22.27
N MET A 177 11.84 -16.65 -21.06
CA MET A 177 11.41 -17.40 -19.87
C MET A 177 10.10 -18.16 -20.10
N LEU A 178 9.13 -17.58 -20.81
CA LEU A 178 7.84 -18.24 -21.11
C LEU A 178 7.91 -19.24 -22.26
N ARG A 179 8.89 -19.12 -23.16
CA ARG A 179 9.14 -20.14 -24.20
C ARG A 179 9.68 -21.44 -23.61
N ARG A 180 10.48 -21.35 -22.54
CA ARG A 180 11.03 -22.51 -21.85
C ARG A 180 9.97 -23.37 -21.16
N LEU A 181 8.82 -22.79 -20.79
CA LEU A 181 7.69 -23.49 -20.16
C LEU A 181 6.85 -24.36 -21.13
N ARG A 182 7.27 -24.53 -22.40
CA ARG A 182 6.64 -25.39 -23.43
C ARG A 182 5.12 -25.20 -23.61
N LYS A 183 4.55 -24.05 -23.20
CA LYS A 183 3.13 -23.74 -23.45
C LYS A 183 2.94 -23.37 -24.93
N VAL A 184 1.85 -23.81 -25.54
CA VAL A 184 1.46 -23.37 -26.89
C VAL A 184 1.05 -21.89 -26.81
N TRP A 185 1.78 -21.04 -27.53
CA TRP A 185 1.53 -19.61 -27.58
C TRP A 185 0.89 -19.23 -28.91
N THR A 186 -0.31 -18.68 -28.85
CA THR A 186 -0.99 -18.09 -30.01
C THR A 186 -0.73 -16.59 -30.05
N ALA A 187 -0.81 -15.99 -31.25
CA ALA A 187 -0.69 -14.53 -31.41
C ALA A 187 -1.71 -13.76 -30.55
N GLU A 188 -2.93 -14.30 -30.42
CA GLU A 188 -3.98 -13.72 -29.56
C GLU A 188 -3.58 -13.74 -28.08
N ARG A 189 -2.99 -14.84 -27.59
CA ARG A 189 -2.53 -14.94 -26.19
C ARG A 189 -1.39 -13.96 -25.90
N SER A 190 -0.43 -13.83 -26.81
CA SER A 190 0.65 -12.85 -26.71
C SER A 190 0.13 -11.41 -26.71
N GLU A 191 -0.87 -11.10 -27.53
CA GLU A 191 -1.53 -9.80 -27.55
C GLU A 191 -2.23 -9.48 -26.23
N LYS A 192 -3.00 -10.44 -25.69
CA LYS A 192 -3.69 -10.28 -24.40
C LYS A 192 -2.70 -10.03 -23.26
N ARG A 193 -1.60 -10.78 -23.21
CA ARG A 193 -0.54 -10.57 -22.22
C ARG A 193 0.09 -9.20 -22.35
N ARG A 194 0.43 -8.76 -23.57
CA ARG A 194 1.03 -7.43 -23.80
C ARG A 194 0.12 -6.31 -23.29
N LYS A 195 -1.18 -6.38 -23.58
CA LYS A 195 -2.17 -5.44 -23.04
C LYS A 195 -2.21 -5.47 -21.51
N ALA A 196 -2.16 -6.65 -20.90
CA ALA A 196 -2.13 -6.79 -19.45
C ALA A 196 -0.85 -6.19 -18.83
N VAL A 197 0.32 -6.39 -19.44
CA VAL A 197 1.58 -5.77 -19.02
C VAL A 197 1.47 -4.24 -19.07
N GLU A 198 1.03 -3.69 -20.20
CA GLU A 198 0.87 -2.23 -20.39
C GLU A 198 -0.18 -1.59 -19.46
N GLU A 199 -1.19 -2.37 -19.05
CA GLU A 199 -2.25 -1.90 -18.15
C GLU A 199 -1.87 -2.00 -16.67
N TYR A 200 -1.29 -3.12 -16.25
CA TYR A 200 -1.11 -3.45 -14.85
C TYR A 200 0.25 -3.02 -14.29
N PHE A 201 1.33 -3.23 -15.04
CA PHE A 201 2.69 -3.13 -14.50
C PHE A 201 3.09 -1.70 -14.10
N PRO A 202 2.77 -0.65 -14.89
CA PRO A 202 3.00 0.72 -14.47
C PRO A 202 2.33 1.06 -13.14
N LYS A 203 1.11 0.56 -12.93
CA LYS A 203 0.35 0.81 -11.71
C LYS A 203 0.98 0.11 -10.51
N LEU A 204 1.34 -1.17 -10.66
CA LEU A 204 2.01 -1.94 -9.61
C LEU A 204 3.34 -1.30 -9.22
N ALA A 205 4.19 -0.95 -10.19
CA ALA A 205 5.46 -0.27 -9.92
C ALA A 205 5.24 1.03 -9.17
N TYR A 206 4.21 1.81 -9.52
CA TYR A 206 3.92 3.06 -8.82
C TYR A 206 3.40 2.86 -7.40
N THR A 207 2.56 1.86 -7.15
CA THR A 207 1.98 1.62 -5.83
C THR A 207 2.93 0.93 -4.85
N LEU A 208 3.86 0.11 -5.35
CA LEU A 208 4.73 -0.73 -4.53
C LEU A 208 6.08 -0.10 -4.22
N SER A 209 6.52 0.91 -4.99
CA SER A 209 7.90 1.37 -4.97
C SER A 209 8.12 2.66 -4.21
N ASN A 210 9.32 2.79 -3.63
CA ASN A 210 9.84 4.08 -3.21
C ASN A 210 10.51 4.81 -4.40
N VAL A 211 11.18 4.05 -5.27
CA VAL A 211 11.86 4.56 -6.48
C VAL A 211 11.42 3.75 -7.70
N ILE A 212 11.15 4.45 -8.80
CA ILE A 212 10.94 3.85 -10.11
C ILE A 212 12.11 4.27 -11.00
N ILE A 213 12.81 3.29 -11.55
CA ILE A 213 13.82 3.48 -12.59
C ILE A 213 13.15 3.18 -13.93
N LEU A 214 12.99 4.20 -14.77
CA LEU A 214 12.46 4.06 -16.12
C LEU A 214 13.63 4.04 -17.12
N LEU A 215 13.87 2.88 -17.72
CA LEU A 215 14.97 2.65 -18.65
C LEU A 215 14.51 2.84 -20.09
N SER A 216 15.30 3.61 -20.86
CA SER A 216 15.13 3.71 -22.30
C SER A 216 16.46 3.92 -23.02
N ARG A 217 16.48 3.57 -24.31
CA ARG A 217 17.61 3.76 -25.23
C ARG A 217 17.59 5.12 -25.92
N ASP A 218 16.46 5.83 -25.92
CA ASP A 218 16.39 7.10 -26.62
C ASP A 218 17.08 8.21 -25.82
N ASP A 219 17.60 9.18 -26.57
CA ASP A 219 18.26 10.34 -26.01
C ASP A 219 17.29 11.22 -25.21
N PHE A 220 17.78 11.80 -24.12
CA PHE A 220 17.06 12.78 -23.32
C PHE A 220 16.67 14.03 -24.10
N SER A 221 17.29 14.32 -25.24
CA SER A 221 16.88 15.39 -26.15
C SER A 221 15.66 15.05 -27.01
N ASN A 222 15.27 13.77 -27.09
CA ASN A 222 14.15 13.32 -27.91
C ASN A 222 12.80 13.72 -27.27
N HIS A 223 11.93 14.37 -28.04
CA HIS A 223 10.58 14.72 -27.58
C HIS A 223 9.71 13.47 -27.34
N ASP A 224 9.88 12.41 -28.13
CA ASP A 224 9.12 11.17 -27.95
C ASP A 224 9.44 10.51 -26.59
N TYR A 225 10.63 10.78 -26.04
CA TYR A 225 11.03 10.27 -24.72
C TYR A 225 10.18 10.90 -23.61
N ILE A 226 10.00 12.23 -23.61
CA ILE A 226 9.19 12.91 -22.58
C ILE A 226 7.72 12.52 -22.69
N GLU A 227 7.20 12.33 -23.91
CA GLU A 227 5.83 11.85 -24.13
C GLU A 227 5.64 10.45 -23.53
N ARG A 228 6.56 9.52 -23.79
CA ARG A 228 6.52 8.18 -23.17
C ARG A 228 6.59 8.23 -21.65
N CYS A 229 7.38 9.14 -21.07
CA CYS A 229 7.42 9.34 -19.63
C CYS A 229 6.06 9.81 -19.08
N TYR A 230 5.40 10.72 -19.80
CA TYR A 230 4.08 11.23 -19.42
C TYR A 230 2.99 10.17 -19.57
N ASP A 231 3.02 9.38 -20.64
CA ASP A 231 2.12 8.26 -20.86
C ASP A 231 2.27 7.20 -19.78
N PHE A 232 3.51 6.86 -19.41
CA PHE A 232 3.79 6.00 -18.28
C PHE A 232 3.17 6.57 -16.99
N ALA A 233 3.44 7.83 -16.66
CA ALA A 233 2.95 8.46 -15.44
C ALA A 233 1.41 8.49 -15.36
N THR A 234 0.77 8.76 -16.50
CA THR A 234 -0.70 8.79 -16.61
C THR A 234 -1.30 7.39 -16.45
N ARG A 235 -0.73 6.38 -17.10
CA ARG A 235 -1.17 4.97 -16.94
C ARG A 235 -0.98 4.48 -15.51
N ALA A 236 0.19 4.76 -14.94
CA ALA A 236 0.57 4.35 -13.59
C ALA A 236 -0.37 4.91 -12.51
N THR A 237 -0.83 6.15 -12.67
CA THR A 237 -1.67 6.84 -11.67
C THR A 237 -3.17 6.72 -11.92
N LYS A 238 -3.59 6.15 -13.05
CA LYS A 238 -5.00 5.97 -13.40
C LYS A 238 -5.72 5.13 -12.33
N LYS A 239 -6.82 5.67 -11.79
CA LYS A 239 -7.63 5.07 -10.71
C LYS A 239 -6.85 4.82 -9.40
N LEU A 240 -5.77 5.57 -9.14
CA LEU A 240 -5.13 5.61 -7.82
C LEU A 240 -5.64 6.81 -7.02
N GLN A 241 -5.88 6.61 -5.72
CA GLN A 241 -6.33 7.68 -4.83
C GLN A 241 -5.59 7.64 -3.50
N HIS A 242 -5.43 8.83 -2.91
CA HIS A 242 -4.86 9.02 -1.55
C HIS A 242 -3.52 8.31 -1.34
N ILE A 243 -2.61 8.48 -2.30
CA ILE A 243 -1.26 7.91 -2.25
C ILE A 243 -0.46 8.69 -1.18
N PRO A 244 0.06 8.03 -0.13
CA PRO A 244 0.71 8.72 0.98
C PRO A 244 2.01 9.40 0.56
N HIS A 245 2.79 8.73 -0.30
CA HIS A 245 4.05 9.23 -0.82
C HIS A 245 4.11 8.93 -2.32
N LYS A 246 4.45 9.95 -3.12
CA LYS A 246 4.72 9.74 -4.55
C LYS A 246 6.11 9.10 -4.67
N PRO A 247 6.29 8.10 -5.55
CA PRO A 247 7.61 7.55 -5.80
C PRO A 247 8.53 8.60 -6.44
N ILE A 248 9.82 8.38 -6.28
CA ILE A 248 10.85 9.15 -7.00
C ILE A 248 11.10 8.47 -8.34
N LEU A 249 11.15 9.26 -9.42
CA LEU A 249 11.45 8.76 -10.75
C LEU A 249 12.93 8.98 -11.07
N ILE A 250 13.61 7.93 -11.52
CA ILE A 250 14.95 8.01 -12.10
C ILE A 250 14.84 7.60 -13.56
N LEU A 251 15.11 8.55 -14.45
CA LEU A 251 15.17 8.35 -15.89
C LEU A 251 16.57 7.87 -16.25
N VAL A 252 16.67 6.69 -16.87
CA VAL A 252 17.96 6.11 -17.27
C VAL A 252 18.01 6.01 -18.78
N HIS A 253 18.89 6.81 -19.39
CA HIS A 253 19.29 6.63 -20.78
C HIS A 253 20.38 5.55 -20.80
N ASN A 254 19.96 4.33 -21.11
CA ASN A 254 20.83 3.17 -21.21
C ASN A 254 21.42 3.05 -22.62
N PHE A 255 22.60 2.44 -22.76
CA PHE A 255 23.34 2.34 -24.01
C PHE A 255 23.76 3.68 -24.62
N TYR A 256 24.07 4.67 -23.78
CA TYR A 256 24.51 5.98 -24.25
C TYR A 256 25.86 5.88 -24.98
N THR A 257 25.94 6.46 -26.18
CA THR A 257 27.16 6.45 -27.02
C THR A 257 27.89 7.79 -27.05
N GLY A 258 27.34 8.82 -26.40
CA GLY A 258 27.96 10.15 -26.38
C GLY A 258 29.15 10.24 -25.43
N SER A 259 30.00 11.25 -25.65
CA SER A 259 31.22 11.48 -24.85
C SER A 259 30.96 12.18 -23.51
N LYS A 260 29.80 12.83 -23.34
CA LYS A 260 29.44 13.55 -22.11
C LYS A 260 28.67 12.64 -21.17
N VAL A 261 29.40 12.00 -20.28
CA VAL A 261 28.84 11.33 -19.11
C VAL A 261 28.96 12.32 -17.95
N GLY A 262 27.86 13.02 -17.67
CA GLY A 262 27.78 14.03 -16.62
C GLY A 262 27.19 13.44 -15.35
N ASN A 263 27.34 14.14 -14.23
CA ASN A 263 26.70 13.73 -12.99
C ASN A 263 25.16 13.84 -13.08
N TYR A 264 24.43 13.12 -12.23
CA TYR A 264 22.97 13.08 -12.28
C TYR A 264 22.33 14.47 -12.08
N GLU A 265 22.97 15.38 -11.34
CA GLU A 265 22.44 16.74 -11.10
C GLU A 265 22.49 17.60 -12.36
N GLU A 266 23.60 17.55 -13.09
CA GLU A 266 23.79 18.23 -14.37
C GLU A 266 22.85 17.66 -15.43
N LEU A 267 22.76 16.33 -15.53
CA LEU A 267 21.86 15.65 -16.47
C LEU A 267 20.39 15.97 -16.18
N THR A 268 20.02 16.04 -14.90
CA THR A 268 18.67 16.43 -14.52
C THR A 268 18.38 17.87 -14.93
N LYS A 269 19.31 18.81 -14.67
CA LYS A 269 19.14 20.22 -15.11
C LYS A 269 19.05 20.32 -16.62
N GLU A 270 19.87 19.57 -17.36
CA GLU A 270 19.84 19.49 -18.83
C GLU A 270 18.45 19.05 -19.31
N PHE A 271 17.92 17.93 -18.79
CA PHE A 271 16.61 17.39 -19.15
C PHE A 271 15.47 18.40 -18.95
N PHE A 272 15.43 19.07 -17.79
CA PHE A 272 14.41 20.09 -17.51
C PHE A 272 14.59 21.35 -18.37
N THR A 273 15.81 21.67 -18.79
CA THR A 273 16.09 22.81 -19.68
C THR A 273 15.60 22.54 -21.10
N ILE A 274 15.81 21.32 -21.59
CA ILE A 274 15.38 20.89 -22.92
C ILE A 274 13.84 20.86 -23.00
N HIS A 275 13.19 20.13 -22.09
CA HIS A 275 11.74 19.85 -22.16
C HIS A 275 10.85 20.86 -21.44
N LYS A 276 11.45 21.80 -20.69
CA LYS A 276 10.76 22.93 -20.04
C LYS A 276 9.47 22.50 -19.31
N GLY A 277 8.32 22.99 -19.79
CA GLY A 277 7.01 22.78 -19.18
C GLY A 277 6.60 21.31 -19.11
N ASP A 278 7.00 20.49 -20.07
CA ASP A 278 6.59 19.09 -20.12
C ASP A 278 7.30 18.24 -19.07
N ALA A 279 8.59 18.48 -18.83
CA ALA A 279 9.30 17.88 -17.71
C ALA A 279 8.74 18.30 -16.34
N ILE A 280 8.24 19.54 -16.22
CA ILE A 280 7.61 20.02 -14.97
C ILE A 280 6.32 19.25 -14.67
N LYS A 281 5.53 18.88 -15.69
CA LYS A 281 4.30 18.09 -15.51
C LYS A 281 4.56 16.75 -14.81
N LEU A 282 5.75 16.14 -14.99
CA LEU A 282 6.11 14.90 -14.29
C LEU A 282 6.10 15.07 -12.76
N ARG A 283 6.35 16.26 -12.23
CA ARG A 283 6.27 16.56 -10.78
C ARG A 283 4.85 16.52 -10.23
N CYS A 284 3.82 16.53 -11.09
CA CYS A 284 2.46 16.26 -10.66
C CYS A 284 2.27 14.79 -10.25
N PHE A 285 3.07 13.88 -10.81
CA PHE A 285 2.99 12.45 -10.55
C PHE A 285 4.10 11.98 -9.59
N PHE A 286 5.32 12.47 -9.74
CA PHE A 286 6.46 12.05 -8.93
C PHE A 286 6.89 13.13 -7.94
N GLU A 287 7.48 12.72 -6.83
CA GLU A 287 8.02 13.69 -5.87
C GLU A 287 9.27 14.40 -6.39
N ALA A 288 10.16 13.62 -7.01
CA ALA A 288 11.36 14.10 -7.66
C ALA A 288 11.61 13.30 -8.93
N VAL A 289 12.33 13.92 -9.85
CA VAL A 289 12.78 13.31 -11.11
C VAL A 289 14.27 13.52 -11.22
N PHE A 290 15.04 12.44 -11.38
CA PHE A 290 16.48 12.46 -11.62
C PHE A 290 16.79 11.79 -12.96
N CYS A 291 17.93 12.13 -13.55
CA CYS A 291 18.38 11.59 -14.83
C CYS A 291 19.79 11.01 -14.71
N VAL A 292 20.02 9.84 -15.29
CA VAL A 292 21.33 9.16 -15.35
C VAL A 292 21.56 8.64 -16.77
N ARG A 293 22.81 8.72 -17.25
CA ARG A 293 23.24 8.16 -18.55
C ARG A 293 24.16 6.97 -18.29
N LEU A 294 23.78 5.79 -18.75
CA LEU A 294 24.63 4.59 -18.67
C LEU A 294 25.25 4.34 -20.06
N PRO A 295 26.59 4.44 -20.19
CA PRO A 295 27.26 4.22 -21.46
C PRO A 295 27.21 2.74 -21.87
N VAL A 296 27.41 2.46 -23.16
CA VAL A 296 27.51 1.07 -23.65
C VAL A 296 28.73 0.38 -23.01
N LYS A 297 28.49 -0.77 -22.36
CA LYS A 297 29.57 -1.64 -21.88
C LYS A 297 30.14 -2.41 -23.06
N MET A 298 31.21 -1.90 -23.69
CA MET A 298 31.82 -2.55 -24.85
C MET A 298 32.52 -3.85 -24.43
N LYS A 299 32.01 -5.00 -24.89
CA LYS A 299 32.67 -6.30 -24.72
C LYS A 299 33.79 -6.54 -25.76
N HIS A 300 33.68 -6.02 -26.99
CA HIS A 300 34.67 -6.26 -28.06
C HIS A 300 34.80 -5.11 -29.09
N ILE A 301 35.78 -4.21 -28.93
CA ILE A 301 36.33 -3.36 -30.01
C ILE A 301 37.88 -3.37 -29.94
N PRO A 302 38.63 -3.33 -31.06
CA PRO A 302 40.00 -3.90 -31.19
C PRO A 302 41.18 -3.13 -30.58
N THR A 303 40.97 -2.18 -29.66
CA THR A 303 42.08 -1.45 -29.03
C THR A 303 41.95 -1.44 -27.53
N ALA A 304 42.90 -2.09 -26.85
CA ALA A 304 42.93 -2.29 -25.39
C ALA A 304 42.74 -1.01 -24.56
N SER A 305 43.11 0.16 -25.07
CA SER A 305 42.97 1.45 -24.38
C SER A 305 41.54 2.02 -24.36
N GLN A 306 40.73 1.80 -25.40
CA GLN A 306 39.36 2.32 -25.47
C GLN A 306 38.37 1.45 -24.69
N THR A 307 38.57 0.13 -24.68
CA THR A 307 37.72 -0.82 -23.95
C THR A 307 37.81 -0.62 -22.44
N VAL A 308 39.01 -0.39 -21.89
CA VAL A 308 39.20 -0.11 -20.46
C VAL A 308 38.49 1.18 -20.05
N ALA A 309 38.61 2.26 -20.84
CA ALA A 309 37.98 3.55 -20.55
C ALA A 309 36.43 3.49 -20.54
N SER A 310 35.83 2.74 -21.48
CA SER A 310 34.36 2.56 -21.54
C SER A 310 33.81 1.78 -20.34
N ASN A 311 34.49 0.71 -19.93
CA ASN A 311 34.09 -0.10 -18.78
C ASN A 311 34.26 0.67 -17.46
N THR A 312 35.34 1.44 -17.31
CA THR A 312 35.52 2.30 -16.13
C THR A 312 34.46 3.39 -16.06
N CYS A 313 34.06 3.96 -17.20
CA CYS A 313 33.01 4.97 -17.26
C CYS A 313 31.63 4.37 -16.90
N PHE A 314 31.32 3.17 -17.41
CA PHE A 314 30.10 2.45 -17.03
C PHE A 314 30.06 2.17 -15.52
N THR A 315 31.12 1.57 -14.96
CA THR A 315 31.19 1.28 -13.52
C THR A 315 31.04 2.56 -12.68
N SER A 316 31.71 3.64 -13.06
CA SER A 316 31.58 4.93 -12.38
C SER A 316 30.14 5.47 -12.37
N GLN A 317 29.37 5.23 -13.43
CA GLN A 317 27.95 5.65 -13.49
C GLN A 317 27.03 4.74 -12.70
N ILE A 318 27.34 3.45 -12.60
CA ILE A 318 26.65 2.53 -11.67
C ILE A 318 26.92 2.94 -10.22
N ASP A 319 28.16 3.28 -9.88
CA ASP A 319 28.53 3.79 -8.56
C ASP A 319 27.79 5.10 -8.23
N GLU A 320 27.66 5.99 -9.22
CA GLU A 320 26.89 7.22 -9.07
C GLU A 320 25.38 6.95 -8.87
N LEU A 321 24.80 6.00 -9.61
CA LEU A 321 23.41 5.58 -9.41
C LEU A 321 23.21 4.97 -8.01
N ASN A 322 24.13 4.12 -7.55
CA ASN A 322 24.10 3.55 -6.20
C ASN A 322 24.21 4.65 -5.13
N ALA A 323 25.08 5.64 -5.32
CA ALA A 323 25.21 6.78 -4.42
C ALA A 323 23.93 7.63 -4.38
N LEU A 324 23.28 7.84 -5.53
CA LEU A 324 21.98 8.50 -5.62
C LEU A 324 20.89 7.71 -4.88
N LEU A 325 20.81 6.40 -5.10
CA LEU A 325 19.85 5.53 -4.42
C LEU A 325 20.05 5.53 -2.89
N ALA A 326 21.30 5.46 -2.43
CA ALA A 326 21.63 5.56 -1.01
C ALA A 326 21.27 6.95 -0.43
N LYS A 327 21.54 8.03 -1.17
CA LYS A 327 21.14 9.41 -0.77
C LYS A 327 19.62 9.53 -0.66
N ILE A 328 18.89 8.95 -1.61
CA ILE A 328 17.43 8.91 -1.61
C ILE A 328 16.92 8.10 -0.40
N GLN A 329 17.43 6.89 -0.19
CA GLN A 329 17.03 6.03 0.93
C GLN A 329 17.26 6.74 2.27
N ASN A 330 18.43 7.32 2.49
CA ASN A 330 18.76 8.03 3.73
C ASN A 330 17.85 9.24 3.97
N LYS A 331 17.50 9.97 2.90
CA LYS A 331 16.57 11.10 2.99
C LYS A 331 15.13 10.67 3.25
N HIS A 332 14.79 9.45 2.85
CA HIS A 332 13.43 8.92 2.80
C HIS A 332 13.26 7.62 3.60
N MET A 333 14.04 7.44 4.66
CA MET A 333 13.96 6.24 5.52
C MET A 333 12.57 6.11 6.15
N GLU A 334 11.87 7.23 6.34
CA GLU A 334 10.48 7.27 6.77
C GLU A 334 9.49 6.69 5.76
N ARG A 335 9.94 6.07 4.66
CA ARG A 335 9.08 5.36 3.70
C ARG A 335 9.31 3.86 3.68
N CYS A 336 10.38 3.38 4.32
CA CYS A 336 10.64 1.96 4.44
C CYS A 336 9.60 1.34 5.38
N MET A 337 9.08 0.17 5.01
CA MET A 337 8.11 -0.58 5.82
C MET A 337 8.62 -1.99 6.08
N PRO A 338 8.19 -2.68 7.14
CA PRO A 338 8.59 -4.06 7.37
C PRO A 338 8.23 -4.96 6.19
N HIS A 339 9.13 -5.86 5.83
CA HIS A 339 9.00 -6.73 4.67
C HIS A 339 7.68 -7.51 4.70
N SER A 340 7.33 -8.09 5.86
CA SER A 340 6.08 -8.86 6.03
C SER A 340 4.84 -8.03 5.65
N LYS A 341 4.82 -6.76 6.01
CA LYS A 341 3.71 -5.83 5.74
C LYS A 341 3.68 -5.36 4.31
N TRP A 342 4.84 -5.17 3.71
CA TRP A 342 4.92 -4.89 2.29
C TRP A 342 4.37 -6.06 1.46
N LEU A 343 4.64 -7.31 1.84
CA LEU A 343 4.06 -8.49 1.19
C LEU A 343 2.53 -8.57 1.37
N GLU A 344 2.02 -8.32 2.59
CA GLU A 344 0.58 -8.24 2.87
C GLU A 344 -0.09 -7.16 1.99
N LEU A 345 0.52 -5.97 1.91
CA LEU A 345 0.04 -4.86 1.08
C LEU A 345 0.08 -5.22 -0.41
N THR A 346 1.15 -5.86 -0.87
CA THR A 346 1.32 -6.30 -2.26
C THR A 346 0.17 -7.22 -2.65
N LYS A 347 -0.13 -8.22 -1.82
CA LYS A 347 -1.25 -9.14 -2.07
C LYS A 347 -2.59 -8.41 -2.21
N LEU A 348 -2.91 -7.47 -1.30
CA LEU A 348 -4.15 -6.69 -1.37
C LEU A 348 -4.23 -5.81 -2.64
N ILE A 349 -3.10 -5.23 -3.05
CA ILE A 349 -3.03 -4.43 -4.28
C ILE A 349 -3.28 -5.30 -5.51
N LEU A 350 -2.68 -6.50 -5.56
CA LEU A 350 -2.86 -7.43 -6.68
C LEU A 350 -4.34 -7.76 -6.91
N ASP A 351 -5.06 -8.11 -5.85
CA ASP A 351 -6.48 -8.48 -5.94
C ASP A 351 -7.32 -7.31 -6.51
N ILE A 352 -7.06 -6.08 -6.05
CA ILE A 352 -7.80 -4.88 -6.51
C ILE A 352 -7.44 -4.50 -7.95
N VAL A 353 -6.16 -4.56 -8.31
CA VAL A 353 -5.68 -4.18 -9.65
C VAL A 353 -6.15 -5.21 -10.68
N SER A 354 -6.11 -6.51 -10.36
CA SER A 354 -6.61 -7.59 -11.21
C SER A 354 -8.11 -7.45 -11.51
N ASP A 355 -8.88 -6.92 -10.55
CA ASP A 355 -10.30 -6.62 -10.71
C ASP A 355 -10.60 -5.30 -11.46
N GLY A 356 -9.57 -4.54 -11.84
CA GLY A 356 -9.71 -3.23 -12.51
C GLY A 356 -10.35 -2.14 -11.64
N LYS A 357 -10.41 -2.35 -10.32
CA LYS A 357 -10.97 -1.43 -9.32
C LYS A 357 -9.99 -0.28 -9.01
N ALA A 358 -10.50 0.76 -8.38
CA ALA A 358 -9.67 1.87 -7.90
C ALA A 358 -8.90 1.46 -6.64
N VAL A 359 -7.61 1.79 -6.57
CA VAL A 359 -6.75 1.48 -5.43
C VAL A 359 -6.78 2.65 -4.46
N MET A 360 -7.26 2.39 -3.24
CA MET A 360 -7.35 3.35 -2.14
C MET A 360 -6.23 3.08 -1.14
N MET A 361 -5.07 3.68 -1.32
CA MET A 361 -3.86 3.29 -0.56
C MET A 361 -4.03 3.44 0.96
N HIS A 362 -4.70 4.48 1.44
CA HIS A 362 -4.98 4.66 2.87
C HIS A 362 -5.81 3.51 3.48
N THR A 363 -6.81 3.01 2.74
CA THR A 363 -7.65 1.89 3.19
C THR A 363 -6.85 0.61 3.28
N LEU A 364 -5.98 0.33 2.31
CA LEU A 364 -5.15 -0.87 2.29
C LEU A 364 -4.08 -0.82 3.38
N LEU A 365 -3.41 0.32 3.55
CA LEU A 365 -2.44 0.52 4.64
C LEU A 365 -3.11 0.31 6.00
N ARG A 366 -4.33 0.83 6.19
CA ARG A 366 -5.10 0.56 7.41
C ARG A 366 -5.36 -0.93 7.60
N GLN A 367 -5.77 -1.68 6.58
CA GLN A 367 -6.03 -3.13 6.70
C GLN A 367 -4.77 -3.91 7.10
N VAL A 368 -3.62 -3.52 6.55
CA VAL A 368 -2.32 -4.15 6.84
C VAL A 368 -1.83 -3.82 8.26
N ILE A 369 -2.03 -2.58 8.70
CA ILE A 369 -1.57 -2.09 10.01
C ILE A 369 -2.53 -2.49 11.12
N VAL A 370 -3.83 -2.40 10.88
CA VAL A 370 -4.90 -2.68 11.84
C VAL A 370 -5.54 -4.02 11.44
N LYS A 371 -4.88 -5.13 11.80
CA LYS A 371 -5.28 -6.50 11.44
C LYS A 371 -6.68 -6.92 11.91
N ASP A 372 -7.23 -6.23 12.91
CA ASP A 372 -8.61 -6.42 13.35
C ASP A 372 -9.21 -5.06 13.74
N PRO A 373 -10.37 -4.65 13.18
CA PRO A 373 -11.10 -3.50 13.66
C PRO A 373 -11.71 -3.72 15.06
N GLY A 374 -10.98 -4.32 16.00
CA GLY A 374 -11.18 -4.18 17.43
C GLY A 374 -12.62 -4.39 17.91
N ASP A 375 -13.22 -5.55 17.58
CA ASP A 375 -14.53 -5.90 18.11
C ASP A 375 -14.54 -5.97 19.64
N ILE A 376 -13.40 -6.29 20.26
CA ILE A 376 -13.23 -6.29 21.71
C ILE A 376 -13.33 -4.87 22.29
N GLU A 377 -12.63 -3.88 21.71
CA GLU A 377 -12.69 -2.49 22.17
C GLU A 377 -14.11 -1.94 22.05
N LYS A 378 -14.81 -2.27 20.95
CA LYS A 378 -16.21 -1.86 20.73
C LYS A 378 -17.17 -2.49 21.75
N ILE A 379 -17.03 -3.78 22.03
CA ILE A 379 -17.83 -4.47 23.05
C ILE A 379 -17.57 -3.85 24.42
N THR A 380 -16.30 -3.58 24.74
CA THR A 380 -15.90 -2.98 26.03
C THR A 380 -16.47 -1.58 26.19
N ILE A 381 -16.37 -0.73 25.16
CA ILE A 381 -16.89 0.64 25.20
C ILE A 381 -18.41 0.66 25.28
N ARG A 382 -19.10 -0.23 24.56
CA ARG A 382 -20.56 -0.38 24.67
C ARG A 382 -20.96 -0.84 26.07
N LEU A 383 -20.24 -1.80 26.65
CA LEU A 383 -20.49 -2.28 28.01
C LEU A 383 -20.28 -1.16 29.04
N LEU A 384 -19.18 -0.42 28.95
CA LEU A 384 -18.88 0.71 29.84
C LEU A 384 -19.94 1.81 29.70
N PHE A 385 -20.35 2.14 28.48
CA PHE A 385 -21.45 3.07 28.24
C PHE A 385 -22.73 2.56 28.90
N ASN A 386 -23.10 1.30 28.71
CA ASN A 386 -24.30 0.72 29.32
C ASN A 386 -24.25 0.75 30.84
N ILE A 387 -23.12 0.40 31.44
CA ILE A 387 -22.95 0.44 32.91
C ILE A 387 -23.16 1.87 33.40
N LEU A 388 -22.42 2.84 32.84
CA LEU A 388 -22.50 4.25 33.23
C LEU A 388 -23.90 4.82 33.01
N TYR A 389 -24.48 4.57 31.84
CA TYR A 389 -25.79 5.12 31.46
C TYR A 389 -26.89 4.70 32.44
N ASN A 390 -26.87 3.44 32.86
CA ASN A 390 -27.85 2.87 33.79
C ASN A 390 -27.55 3.10 35.28
N ILE A 391 -26.53 3.91 35.64
CA ILE A 391 -26.30 4.30 37.05
C ILE A 391 -27.44 5.19 37.58
N ILE A 392 -28.08 5.96 36.70
CA ILE A 392 -29.14 6.90 37.05
C ILE A 392 -30.44 6.44 36.40
N ASP A 393 -31.53 6.44 37.17
CA ASP A 393 -32.85 6.02 36.67
C ASP A 393 -33.44 6.97 35.62
N ILE A 394 -33.03 8.24 35.64
CA ILE A 394 -33.51 9.31 34.77
C ILE A 394 -32.48 9.62 33.68
N HIS A 395 -32.74 9.12 32.47
CA HIS A 395 -31.86 9.27 31.32
C HIS A 395 -32.10 10.56 30.53
N SER A 396 -31.83 11.72 31.14
CA SER A 396 -31.97 13.00 30.42
C SER A 396 -31.05 13.11 29.20
N ILE A 397 -31.37 14.00 28.24
CA ILE A 397 -30.47 14.30 27.09
C ILE A 397 -29.08 14.72 27.57
N HIS A 398 -29.01 15.48 28.66
CA HIS A 398 -27.74 15.92 29.25
C HIS A 398 -26.91 14.74 29.75
N TRP A 399 -27.56 13.77 30.42
CA TRP A 399 -26.91 12.54 30.87
C TRP A 399 -26.42 11.69 29.71
N PHE A 400 -27.26 11.47 28.69
CA PHE A 400 -26.87 10.79 27.46
C PHE A 400 -25.64 11.45 26.81
N CYS A 401 -25.63 12.78 26.69
CA CYS A 401 -24.50 13.51 26.12
C CYS A 401 -23.23 13.36 26.95
N PHE A 402 -23.35 13.32 28.29
CA PHE A 402 -22.24 13.06 29.20
C PHE A 402 -21.67 11.64 28.98
N CYS A 403 -22.51 10.60 29.03
CA CYS A 403 -22.11 9.21 28.82
C CYS A 403 -21.48 9.00 27.43
N ARG A 404 -22.04 9.63 26.39
CA ARG A 404 -21.51 9.55 25.04
C ARG A 404 -20.14 10.22 24.94
N LYS A 405 -19.95 11.39 25.57
CA LYS A 405 -18.65 12.06 25.62
C LYS A 405 -17.60 11.21 26.36
N PHE A 406 -17.99 10.53 27.43
CA PHE A 406 -17.14 9.56 28.12
C PHE A 406 -16.75 8.39 27.20
N ALA A 407 -17.72 7.77 26.53
CA ALA A 407 -17.47 6.68 25.58
C ALA A 407 -16.53 7.12 24.43
N MET A 408 -16.68 8.33 23.90
CA MET A 408 -15.75 8.91 22.93
C MET A 408 -14.32 9.02 23.49
N GLN A 409 -14.15 9.46 24.75
CA GLN A 409 -12.82 9.56 25.34
C GLN A 409 -12.16 8.17 25.50
N MET A 410 -12.94 7.17 25.92
CA MET A 410 -12.47 5.79 26.04
C MET A 410 -12.11 5.20 24.68
N LEU A 411 -12.93 5.44 23.66
CA LEU A 411 -12.65 5.01 22.29
C LEU A 411 -11.37 5.65 21.74
N ALA A 412 -11.19 6.95 21.94
CA ALA A 412 -9.97 7.65 21.51
C ALA A 412 -8.71 7.05 22.17
N ARG A 413 -8.78 6.72 23.47
CA ARG A 413 -7.68 6.04 24.19
C ARG A 413 -7.42 4.65 23.63
N ALA A 414 -8.48 3.83 23.47
CA ALA A 414 -8.36 2.47 22.96
C ALA A 414 -7.76 2.42 21.56
N ILE A 415 -8.19 3.33 20.66
CA ILE A 415 -7.58 3.50 19.34
C ILE A 415 -6.11 3.88 19.46
N ALA A 416 -5.76 4.84 20.32
CA ALA A 416 -4.37 5.24 20.52
C ALA A 416 -3.49 4.09 21.00
N ILE A 417 -3.93 3.31 22.01
CA ILE A 417 -3.21 2.14 22.52
C ILE A 417 -2.98 1.12 21.41
N ARG A 418 -4.01 0.81 20.63
CA ARG A 418 -3.89 -0.14 19.50
C ARG A 418 -2.97 0.38 18.39
N LEU A 419 -2.96 1.68 18.12
CA LEU A 419 -2.00 2.26 17.17
C LEU A 419 -0.58 2.25 17.72
N VAL A 420 -0.40 2.36 19.04
CA VAL A 420 0.90 2.22 19.70
C VAL A 420 1.38 0.77 19.74
N SER A 421 0.51 -0.22 19.98
CA SER A 421 0.92 -1.63 19.91
C SER A 421 1.39 -2.02 18.51
N ASN A 422 0.92 -1.27 17.49
CA ASN A 422 1.40 -1.34 16.12
C ASN A 422 2.53 -0.31 15.82
N ALA A 423 3.12 0.36 16.81
CA ALA A 423 4.08 1.47 16.60
C ALA A 423 5.41 1.04 15.98
N SER A 424 5.80 -0.25 16.04
CA SER A 424 6.96 -0.75 15.29
C SER A 424 6.82 -0.48 13.78
N PHE A 425 5.58 -0.38 13.28
CA PHE A 425 5.25 -0.06 11.89
C PHE A 425 5.18 1.44 11.59
N ILE A 426 5.11 2.29 12.63
CA ILE A 426 4.63 3.66 12.50
C ILE A 426 5.62 4.68 13.10
N ASN A 427 6.89 4.62 12.71
CA ASN A 427 7.79 5.78 12.88
C ASN A 427 7.56 6.87 11.81
N GLN A 428 6.62 6.65 10.90
CA GLN A 428 6.30 7.53 9.79
C GLN A 428 5.13 8.45 10.14
N ASN A 429 5.42 9.66 10.62
CA ASN A 429 4.40 10.63 11.08
C ASN A 429 3.24 10.83 10.09
N HIS A 430 3.48 10.74 8.77
CA HIS A 430 2.46 10.95 7.76
C HIS A 430 1.54 9.73 7.55
N ILE A 431 2.09 8.53 7.37
CA ILE A 431 1.28 7.29 7.27
C ILE A 431 0.50 7.08 8.56
N GLN A 432 1.11 7.39 9.71
CA GLN A 432 0.42 7.40 10.99
C GLN A 432 -0.81 8.28 10.96
N GLU A 433 -0.67 9.51 10.49
CA GLU A 433 -1.74 10.48 10.52
C GLU A 433 -2.92 10.00 9.67
N ILE A 434 -2.62 9.48 8.48
CA ILE A 434 -3.61 8.93 7.55
C ILE A 434 -4.35 7.75 8.19
N VAL A 435 -3.60 6.77 8.71
CA VAL A 435 -4.19 5.58 9.34
C VAL A 435 -4.98 5.95 10.59
N THR A 436 -4.45 6.85 11.41
CA THR A 436 -5.12 7.35 12.63
C THR A 436 -6.42 8.06 12.27
N ARG A 437 -6.43 8.90 11.23
CA ARG A 437 -7.62 9.63 10.79
C ARG A 437 -8.70 8.67 10.31
N GLU A 438 -8.32 7.69 9.47
CA GLU A 438 -9.28 6.72 8.95
C GLU A 438 -9.81 5.78 10.04
N GLU A 439 -8.94 5.32 10.95
CA GLU A 439 -9.37 4.53 12.11
C GLU A 439 -10.33 5.33 13.00
N CYS A 440 -9.99 6.59 13.27
CA CYS A 440 -10.84 7.47 14.06
C CYS A 440 -12.21 7.64 13.43
N ARG A 441 -12.26 7.89 12.11
CA ARG A 441 -13.49 8.07 11.35
C ARG A 441 -14.39 6.84 11.46
N LEU A 442 -13.85 5.66 11.11
CA LEU A 442 -14.61 4.41 11.09
C LEU A 442 -15.11 3.97 12.47
N CYS A 443 -14.25 4.04 13.49
CA CYS A 443 -14.64 3.66 14.84
C CYS A 443 -15.67 4.62 15.43
N LEU A 444 -15.51 5.93 15.18
CA LEU A 444 -16.44 6.94 15.66
C LEU A 444 -17.81 6.80 14.99
N GLU A 445 -17.87 6.63 13.66
CA GLU A 445 -19.12 6.40 12.93
C GLU A 445 -19.90 5.20 13.47
N LYS A 446 -19.21 4.07 13.68
CA LYS A 446 -19.82 2.85 14.25
C LYS A 446 -20.33 3.05 15.67
N MET A 447 -19.51 3.65 16.54
CA MET A 447 -19.95 3.96 17.91
C MET A 447 -21.15 4.91 17.91
N TRP A 448 -21.15 5.92 17.02
CA TRP A 448 -22.26 6.86 16.90
C TRP A 448 -23.56 6.15 16.55
N GLN A 449 -23.53 5.23 15.59
CA GLN A 449 -24.68 4.41 15.21
C GLN A 449 -25.20 3.56 16.37
N TRP A 450 -24.33 2.92 17.14
CA TRP A 450 -24.76 2.09 18.27
C TRP A 450 -25.35 2.90 19.42
N LEU A 451 -24.81 4.09 19.68
CA LEU A 451 -25.30 4.94 20.77
C LEU A 451 -26.62 5.64 20.41
N ASP A 452 -26.97 5.75 19.13
CA ASP A 452 -28.24 6.36 18.70
C ASP A 452 -29.47 5.58 19.23
N GLU A 453 -29.34 4.25 19.41
CA GLU A 453 -30.36 3.41 20.04
C GLU A 453 -30.69 3.84 21.49
N PHE A 454 -29.72 4.46 22.18
CA PHE A 454 -29.87 4.89 23.56
C PHE A 454 -30.37 6.32 23.67
N TYR A 455 -30.54 7.04 22.57
CA TYR A 455 -30.94 8.44 22.60
C TYR A 455 -32.28 8.61 23.34
N PRO A 456 -32.36 9.43 24.39
CA PRO A 456 -33.58 9.57 25.18
C PRO A 456 -34.62 10.43 24.46
N CYS A 457 -35.88 10.08 24.67
CA CYS A 457 -37.04 10.85 24.25
C CYS A 457 -37.11 12.15 25.06
N ASP A 458 -37.32 13.26 24.36
CA ASP A 458 -37.40 14.61 24.92
C ASP A 458 -38.77 15.24 24.76
N ALA A 459 -39.80 14.42 24.49
CA ALA A 459 -41.19 14.86 24.47
C ALA A 459 -41.56 15.56 25.78
N LEU A 460 -42.01 16.80 25.66
CA LEU A 460 -42.55 17.60 26.74
C LEU A 460 -43.93 17.07 27.13
N TYR A 461 -44.15 16.84 28.42
CA TYR A 461 -45.47 16.52 28.94
C TYR A 461 -46.36 17.78 28.85
N MET A 462 -47.38 17.69 28.02
CA MET A 462 -48.37 18.77 27.77
C MET A 462 -49.68 18.57 28.53
N GLY A 463 -49.77 17.53 29.37
CA GLY A 463 -50.98 17.22 30.13
C GLY A 463 -51.29 18.27 31.20
N SER A 464 -52.56 18.38 31.57
CA SER A 464 -52.99 19.21 32.70
C SER A 464 -52.58 18.54 34.01
N GLY A 465 -51.44 18.93 34.56
CA GLY A 465 -50.98 18.46 35.86
C GLY A 465 -49.83 19.32 36.39
N TYR A 466 -49.80 19.54 37.71
CA TYR A 466 -48.75 20.30 38.37
C TYR A 466 -47.65 19.34 38.85
N VAL A 467 -46.39 19.67 38.59
CA VAL A 467 -45.27 19.08 39.34
C VAL A 467 -45.28 19.75 40.70
N GLU A 468 -45.49 18.98 41.75
CA GLU A 468 -45.80 19.47 43.10
C GLU A 468 -44.70 20.38 43.71
N LYS A 469 -43.53 20.51 43.06
CA LYS A 469 -42.41 21.27 43.63
C LYS A 469 -41.82 22.40 42.80
N GLN A 470 -41.83 22.45 41.47
CA GLN A 470 -41.17 23.54 40.72
C GLN A 470 -41.85 23.72 39.36
N ASN A 471 -42.02 24.97 38.88
CA ASN A 471 -42.50 25.36 37.54
C ASN A 471 -41.53 24.87 36.42
N ARG A 472 -41.20 23.58 36.39
CA ARG A 472 -40.24 22.97 35.50
C ARG A 472 -40.96 22.04 34.53
N PRO A 473 -40.56 22.03 33.24
CA PRO A 473 -41.10 21.11 32.26
C PRO A 473 -40.79 19.64 32.63
N VAL A 474 -41.77 18.75 32.44
CA VAL A 474 -41.64 17.29 32.63
C VAL A 474 -41.42 16.63 31.28
N PHE A 475 -40.52 15.65 31.21
CA PHE A 475 -40.12 15.00 29.95
C PHE A 475 -40.26 13.48 29.99
N CYS A 476 -40.18 12.84 28.82
CA CYS A 476 -40.39 11.40 28.66
C CYS A 476 -39.17 10.52 29.03
N PHE A 477 -37.95 10.91 28.65
CA PHE A 477 -36.65 10.23 28.84
C PHE A 477 -36.53 8.71 28.56
N GLN A 478 -37.58 8.04 28.07
CA GLN A 478 -37.53 6.68 27.54
C GLN A 478 -36.72 6.62 26.24
N HIS A 479 -36.21 5.45 25.83
CA HIS A 479 -35.42 5.36 24.60
C HIS A 479 -36.24 5.74 23.36
N LYS A 480 -35.68 6.60 22.50
CA LYS A 480 -36.31 7.07 21.27
C LYS A 480 -36.75 5.88 20.41
N GLY A 481 -38.02 5.87 20.02
CA GLY A 481 -38.61 4.83 19.15
C GLY A 481 -38.91 3.48 19.84
N SER A 482 -38.64 3.33 21.14
CA SER A 482 -38.90 2.08 21.88
C SER A 482 -40.28 2.01 22.54
N HIS A 483 -41.09 3.07 22.45
CA HIS A 483 -42.37 3.18 23.15
C HIS A 483 -43.41 3.93 22.31
N HIS A 484 -44.66 3.43 22.36
CA HIS A 484 -45.84 4.08 21.78
C HIS A 484 -46.47 5.11 22.72
N GLU A 485 -46.24 4.95 24.03
CA GLU A 485 -46.73 5.83 25.09
C GLU A 485 -45.53 6.42 25.80
N HIS A 486 -45.58 7.72 26.09
CA HIS A 486 -44.54 8.43 26.81
C HIS A 486 -44.71 8.22 28.32
N ARG A 487 -43.61 8.19 29.08
CA ARG A 487 -43.59 8.03 30.55
C ARG A 487 -42.94 9.24 31.20
N THR A 488 -43.53 9.85 32.21
CA THR A 488 -42.98 11.08 32.80
C THR A 488 -41.66 10.80 33.53
N SER A 489 -40.78 11.79 33.57
CA SER A 489 -39.51 11.72 34.30
C SER A 489 -39.70 11.80 35.81
N GLU A 490 -40.83 12.36 36.24
CA GLU A 490 -41.21 12.64 37.61
C GLU A 490 -42.73 12.44 37.77
N GLU A 491 -43.22 12.38 39.00
CA GLU A 491 -44.65 12.26 39.31
C GLU A 491 -45.39 13.53 38.88
N ALA A 492 -46.42 13.38 38.05
CA ALA A 492 -47.20 14.49 37.53
C ALA A 492 -48.63 14.42 38.09
N SER A 493 -48.91 15.21 39.12
CA SER A 493 -50.22 15.20 39.77
C SER A 493 -51.31 15.77 38.85
N GLY A 494 -52.40 15.02 38.60
CA GLY A 494 -53.53 15.45 37.77
C GLY A 494 -53.98 14.48 36.68
N VAL A 495 -53.35 13.30 36.55
CA VAL A 495 -53.80 12.25 35.64
C VAL A 495 -55.15 11.70 36.13
N PRO A 496 -56.20 11.65 35.29
CA PRO A 496 -57.43 10.98 35.67
C PRO A 496 -57.09 9.52 35.96
N LEU A 497 -57.41 9.06 37.18
CA LEU A 497 -57.22 7.70 37.72
C LEU A 497 -57.66 6.54 36.81
N LEU A 498 -58.33 6.83 35.70
CA LEU A 498 -58.87 5.88 34.73
C LEU A 498 -57.89 5.49 33.60
N SER A 499 -56.75 6.18 33.42
CA SER A 499 -55.72 5.78 32.46
C SER A 499 -54.51 5.06 33.08
N ILE A 500 -54.46 4.94 34.41
CA ILE A 500 -53.50 4.08 35.10
C ILE A 500 -53.99 2.63 34.94
N SER A 501 -53.57 1.99 33.85
CA SER A 501 -53.82 0.56 33.64
C SER A 501 -53.22 -0.22 34.81
N ILE A 502 -54.10 -0.80 35.65
CA ILE A 502 -53.87 -1.53 36.91
C ILE A 502 -52.87 -2.73 36.81
N ILE A 503 -52.27 -3.00 35.66
CA ILE A 503 -51.62 -4.29 35.36
C ILE A 503 -50.10 -4.36 35.61
N LYS A 504 -49.38 -3.28 35.97
CA LYS A 504 -47.90 -3.37 36.10
C LYS A 504 -47.30 -2.99 37.46
N ILE A 505 -47.98 -3.32 38.55
CA ILE A 505 -47.38 -3.38 39.89
C ILE A 505 -46.63 -4.72 40.04
N ARG A 506 -45.54 -4.94 39.31
CA ARG A 506 -44.54 -5.97 39.67
C ARG A 506 -43.14 -5.54 39.21
N ARG A 507 -42.32 -5.21 40.22
CA ARG A 507 -40.87 -4.96 40.25
C ARG A 507 -40.43 -3.49 40.08
N PHE A 508 -40.04 -2.89 41.20
CA PHE A 508 -38.91 -1.97 41.42
C PHE A 508 -38.69 -0.74 40.52
N TRP A 509 -39.65 -0.34 39.69
CA TRP A 509 -39.57 0.92 38.94
C TRP A 509 -40.59 1.90 39.52
N ASN A 510 -40.15 3.01 40.11
CA ASN A 510 -41.02 4.10 40.55
C ASN A 510 -41.90 4.53 39.36
N ILE A 511 -43.19 4.22 39.41
CA ILE A 511 -44.11 4.44 38.29
C ILE A 511 -44.38 5.94 38.21
N TYR A 512 -43.86 6.56 37.15
CA TYR A 512 -44.19 7.90 36.74
C TYR A 512 -45.21 7.79 35.59
N ASP A 513 -46.18 8.70 35.53
CA ASP A 513 -47.37 8.68 34.70
C ASP A 513 -47.12 8.44 33.19
N THR A 514 -48.04 7.78 32.50
CA THR A 514 -47.96 7.54 31.05
C THR A 514 -48.96 8.40 30.26
N TRP A 515 -48.55 8.94 29.10
CA TRP A 515 -49.42 9.72 28.22
C TRP A 515 -49.18 9.43 26.73
N GLN A 516 -50.18 9.71 25.91
CA GLN A 516 -50.06 9.74 24.45
C GLN A 516 -49.95 11.20 24.01
N GLY A 517 -48.85 11.54 23.34
CA GLY A 517 -48.58 12.89 22.85
C GLY A 517 -47.64 12.83 21.66
N GLY A 518 -47.65 13.87 20.81
CA GLY A 518 -46.62 14.01 19.80
C GLY A 518 -45.29 14.35 20.48
N PHE A 519 -44.20 13.72 20.06
CA PHE A 519 -42.87 14.20 20.41
C PHE A 519 -42.52 15.35 19.46
N GLU A 520 -42.11 16.49 20.02
CA GLU A 520 -41.35 17.43 19.21
C GLU A 520 -40.05 16.74 18.86
N THR A 521 -39.90 16.28 17.61
CA THR A 521 -38.56 16.02 17.10
C THR A 521 -37.85 17.35 17.07
N ASN A 522 -37.15 17.70 18.14
CA ASN A 522 -36.03 18.61 17.99
C ASN A 522 -34.99 17.86 17.16
N ASN A 523 -35.18 17.83 15.83
CA ASN A 523 -34.15 17.43 14.86
C ASN A 523 -32.87 18.29 15.01
N LYS A 524 -32.91 19.34 15.85
CA LYS A 524 -31.77 20.14 16.27
C LYS A 524 -30.84 19.43 17.28
N THR A 525 -31.32 18.44 18.06
CA THR A 525 -30.54 17.80 19.14
C THR A 525 -30.14 16.36 18.87
N SER A 526 -30.66 15.69 17.83
CA SER A 526 -29.95 14.55 17.24
C SER A 526 -28.70 15.11 16.58
N GLN A 527 -27.63 15.26 17.37
CA GLN A 527 -26.35 15.71 16.86
C GLN A 527 -25.89 14.72 15.81
N THR A 528 -26.12 15.06 14.54
CA THR A 528 -25.50 14.40 13.41
C THR A 528 -24.00 14.45 13.63
N LEU A 529 -23.32 13.36 13.33
CA LEU A 529 -21.87 13.33 13.39
C LEU A 529 -21.33 14.43 12.46
N THR A 530 -20.73 15.47 13.03
CA THR A 530 -20.22 16.62 12.28
C THR A 530 -18.71 16.49 12.07
N GLU A 531 -18.19 17.18 11.04
CA GLU A 531 -16.74 17.30 10.82
C GLU A 531 -16.00 17.87 12.05
N ASP A 532 -16.63 18.74 12.83
CA ASP A 532 -16.03 19.26 14.06
C ASP A 532 -15.87 18.16 15.13
N ILE A 533 -16.84 17.25 15.24
CA ILE A 533 -16.77 16.11 16.14
C ILE A 533 -15.68 15.14 15.69
N HIS A 534 -15.59 14.83 14.39
CA HIS A 534 -14.50 14.02 13.83
C HIS A 534 -13.12 14.63 14.13
N ARG A 535 -12.96 15.94 13.87
CA ARG A 535 -11.71 16.65 14.14
C ARG A 535 -11.33 16.61 15.61
N LYS A 536 -12.26 16.96 16.52
CA LYS A 536 -12.00 16.93 17.97
C LYS A 536 -11.63 15.54 18.47
N PHE A 537 -12.32 14.52 17.97
CA PHE A 537 -12.03 13.13 18.30
C PHE A 537 -10.64 12.71 17.80
N PHE A 538 -10.31 13.03 16.55
CA PHE A 538 -8.99 12.79 15.97
C PHE A 538 -7.86 13.47 16.75
N GLU A 539 -7.98 14.77 17.06
CA GLU A 539 -6.97 15.51 17.85
C GLU A 539 -6.80 14.92 19.25
N LYS A 540 -7.90 14.45 19.87
CA LYS A 540 -7.85 13.79 21.17
C LYS A 540 -7.11 12.45 21.09
N THR A 541 -7.40 11.62 20.09
CA THR A 541 -6.70 10.36 19.84
C THR A 541 -5.20 10.60 19.57
N LYS A 542 -4.87 11.60 18.75
CA LYS A 542 -3.48 12.01 18.46
C LYS A 542 -2.75 12.46 19.72
N SER A 543 -3.41 13.22 20.60
CA SER A 543 -2.86 13.61 21.90
C SER A 543 -2.52 12.40 22.77
N TYR A 544 -3.41 11.40 22.85
CA TYR A 544 -3.14 10.17 23.62
C TYR A 544 -2.00 9.36 23.00
N LEU A 545 -2.00 9.20 21.69
CA LEU A 545 -0.96 8.51 20.93
C LEU A 545 0.43 9.11 21.19
N ASN A 546 0.54 10.44 21.15
CA ASN A 546 1.78 11.16 21.46
C ASN A 546 2.18 11.01 22.93
N ALA A 547 1.22 11.09 23.86
CA ALA A 547 1.50 10.93 25.29
C ALA A 547 2.05 9.54 25.63
N ILE A 548 1.43 8.49 25.08
CA ILE A 548 1.87 7.10 25.28
C ILE A 548 3.29 6.88 24.75
N ARG A 549 3.62 7.45 23.58
CA ARG A 549 4.95 7.30 22.98
C ARG A 549 6.08 7.97 23.74
N ASN A 550 5.78 9.09 24.38
CA ASN A 550 6.78 9.91 25.06
C ASN A 550 7.04 9.44 26.51
N SER A 551 6.31 8.46 27.03
CA SER A 551 6.47 7.97 28.41
C SER A 551 5.87 6.58 28.60
N GLU A 552 6.70 5.57 28.94
CA GLU A 552 6.22 4.26 29.39
C GLU A 552 5.30 4.38 30.62
N HIS A 553 5.55 5.37 31.47
CA HIS A 553 4.74 5.68 32.64
C HIS A 553 3.34 6.23 32.26
N ALA A 554 3.21 6.87 31.09
CA ALA A 554 1.93 7.32 30.55
C ALA A 554 1.05 6.15 30.07
N LEU A 555 1.67 5.05 29.61
CA LEU A 555 0.96 3.81 29.28
C LEU A 555 0.27 3.23 30.51
N TYR A 556 0.97 3.20 31.65
CA TYR A 556 0.46 2.71 32.94
C TYR A 556 -0.63 3.62 33.54
N THR A 557 -0.47 4.95 33.46
CA THR A 557 -1.51 5.90 33.93
C THR A 557 -2.74 5.91 33.02
N THR A 558 -2.57 5.82 31.70
CA THR A 558 -3.69 5.73 30.74
C THR A 558 -4.51 4.45 30.95
N PHE A 559 -3.87 3.37 31.41
CA PHE A 559 -4.52 2.09 31.73
C PHE A 559 -5.25 2.13 33.08
N ASN A 560 -4.66 2.74 34.13
CA ASN A 560 -5.27 2.82 35.46
C ASN A 560 -6.42 3.83 35.54
N GLU A 561 -6.35 4.96 34.82
CA GLU A 561 -7.47 5.91 34.68
C GLU A 561 -8.67 5.36 33.87
N LEU A 562 -8.59 4.12 33.38
CA LEU A 562 -9.67 3.41 32.70
C LEU A 562 -10.48 2.55 33.69
N LEU A 563 -9.90 2.27 34.87
CA LEU A 563 -10.45 1.45 35.95
C LEU A 563 -10.99 2.30 37.11
N GLU A 564 -10.45 3.51 37.29
CA GLU A 564 -11.00 4.57 38.17
C GLU A 564 -12.10 5.37 37.47
#